data_AF-A0ABD0U5W7-F1
#
_entry.id   AF-A0ABD0U5W7-F1
#
_cell.length_a   1.000
_cell.length_b   1.000
_cell.length_c   1.000
_cell.angle_alpha   90.00
_cell.angle_beta   90.00
_cell.angle_gamma   90.00
#
_symmetry.space_group_name_H-M   'P 1'
#
loop_
_entity.id
_entity.type
_entity.pdbx_description
1 polymer ?
#
loop_
_entity_poly.entity_id
_entity_poly.type
_entity_poly.pdbx_seq_one_letter_code
_entity_poly.pdbx_strand_id
1 'polypeptide(L)'
;MEKEIILLSQVAANHLFLGQFEALRANLLSLRKRKPDLALEILRKIILDGGRIDGILWSSTSTSPSELAWLSTLELPNFDRTSATWSFDVELLRLKVEFILLIQFVSSTALGISHLWPLAVEDGFKADISERDRGSLDIMNKLMHLGLRRLKSDTDYGSSSSDEAAQIGLVDLSCLWQIFLDNADIFSSLCWNIQRQLHWFETYDSNLAISVRAERDQCLSPSALEADTLTGIQKQIQMAHLAALREKSNAGDIQGAFSHIRYLHLDYGVPETEYRSNLQDVIKRIWLQNVNYGENWRRSRDKMALMYVEALSSNCIQLVHSIQLIQDELFLEEIEKHKVSKVT
;
A
#
# COMPACT_ATOMS: atom_id res chain seq x y z
N MET A 1 -35.37 -8.18 27.76
CA MET A 1 -34.01 -7.70 27.43
C MET A 1 -33.10 -8.84 27.02
N GLU A 2 -32.89 -9.88 27.83
CA GLU A 2 -31.98 -10.99 27.50
C GLU A 2 -32.38 -11.81 26.27
N LYS A 3 -33.67 -12.20 26.15
CA LYS A 3 -34.20 -12.88 24.95
C LYS A 3 -33.99 -12.08 23.66
N GLU A 4 -34.11 -10.76 23.75
CA GLU A 4 -33.95 -9.85 22.61
C GLU A 4 -32.48 -9.72 22.20
N ILE A 5 -31.56 -9.71 23.17
CA ILE A 5 -30.11 -9.76 22.92
C ILE A 5 -29.75 -11.07 22.20
N ILE A 6 -30.25 -12.21 22.68
CA ILE A 6 -30.03 -13.52 22.04
C ILE A 6 -30.51 -13.52 20.59
N LEU A 7 -31.73 -13.04 20.34
CA LEU A 7 -32.29 -12.95 18.99
C LEU A 7 -31.45 -12.05 18.08
N LEU A 8 -31.07 -10.85 18.56
CA LEU A 8 -30.22 -9.93 17.79
C LEU A 8 -28.84 -10.53 17.49
N SER A 9 -28.23 -11.26 18.43
CA SER A 9 -26.96 -11.94 18.21
C SER A 9 -27.08 -13.07 17.18
N GLN A 10 -28.15 -13.86 17.23
CA GLN A 10 -28.41 -14.91 16.23
C GLN A 10 -28.65 -14.33 14.83
N VAL A 11 -29.43 -13.25 14.74
CA VAL A 11 -29.69 -12.57 13.46
C VAL A 11 -28.41 -11.92 12.92
N ALA A 12 -27.57 -11.32 13.77
CA ALA A 12 -26.26 -10.81 13.36
C ALA A 12 -25.36 -11.93 12.83
N ALA A 13 -25.29 -13.08 13.49
CA ALA A 13 -24.54 -14.24 13.02
C ALA A 13 -25.04 -14.74 11.64
N ASN A 14 -26.36 -14.77 11.43
CA ASN A 14 -26.93 -15.15 10.14
C ASN A 14 -26.55 -14.17 9.02
N HIS A 15 -26.65 -12.86 9.24
CA HIS A 15 -26.26 -11.87 8.24
C HIS A 15 -24.75 -11.87 7.97
N LEU A 16 -23.93 -12.14 8.98
CA LEU A 16 -22.49 -12.36 8.82
C LEU A 16 -22.21 -13.58 7.95
N PHE A 17 -22.85 -14.72 8.24
CA PHE A 17 -22.73 -15.96 7.46
C PHE A 17 -23.16 -15.76 5.99
N LEU A 18 -24.20 -14.97 5.75
CA LEU A 18 -24.67 -14.63 4.41
C LEU A 18 -23.85 -13.52 3.73
N GLY A 19 -22.82 -12.97 4.39
CA GLY A 19 -22.02 -11.86 3.87
C GLY A 19 -22.84 -10.59 3.60
N GLN A 20 -23.94 -10.36 4.33
CA GLN A 20 -24.86 -9.25 4.15
C GLN A 20 -24.49 -8.07 5.06
N PHE A 21 -23.49 -7.27 4.65
CA PHE A 21 -22.89 -6.27 5.53
C PHE A 21 -23.90 -5.22 6.04
N GLU A 22 -24.75 -4.64 5.19
CA GLU A 22 -25.71 -3.62 5.63
C GLU A 22 -26.72 -4.14 6.65
N ALA A 23 -27.17 -5.39 6.47
CA ALA A 23 -28.07 -6.04 7.42
C ALA A 23 -27.36 -6.37 8.74
N LEU A 24 -26.10 -6.82 8.66
CA LEU A 24 -25.24 -7.02 9.84
C LEU A 24 -25.05 -5.70 10.59
N ARG A 25 -24.69 -4.63 9.89
CA ARG A 25 -24.49 -3.28 10.43
C ARG A 25 -25.72 -2.77 11.18
N ALA A 26 -26.91 -2.87 10.57
CA ALA A 26 -28.16 -2.47 11.22
C ALA A 26 -28.44 -3.25 12.51
N ASN A 27 -28.14 -4.55 12.52
CA ASN A 27 -28.28 -5.39 13.71
C ASN A 27 -27.22 -5.06 14.77
N LEU A 28 -25.97 -4.80 14.40
CA LEU A 28 -24.93 -4.40 15.33
C LEU A 28 -25.24 -3.05 15.99
N LEU A 29 -25.75 -2.06 15.24
CA LEU A 29 -26.20 -0.78 15.80
C LEU A 29 -27.42 -0.95 16.74
N SER A 30 -28.29 -1.91 16.46
CA SER A 30 -29.43 -2.27 17.31
C SER A 30 -28.97 -3.00 18.58
N LEU A 31 -27.99 -3.89 18.47
CA LEU A 31 -27.37 -4.60 19.58
C LEU A 31 -26.57 -3.65 20.47
N ARG A 32 -25.88 -2.67 19.89
CA ARG A 32 -25.14 -1.61 20.60
C ARG A 32 -26.00 -0.88 21.62
N LYS A 33 -27.26 -0.59 21.28
CA LYS A 33 -28.22 0.09 22.19
C LYS A 33 -28.59 -0.75 23.42
N ARG A 34 -28.41 -2.08 23.36
CA ARG A 34 -28.88 -3.04 24.38
C ARG A 34 -27.73 -3.71 25.13
N LYS A 35 -26.69 -4.13 24.41
CA LYS A 35 -25.46 -4.74 24.94
C LYS A 35 -24.25 -4.22 24.13
N PRO A 36 -23.75 -3.01 24.45
CA PRO A 36 -22.69 -2.34 23.68
C PRO A 36 -21.40 -3.16 23.62
N ASP A 37 -21.00 -3.79 24.73
CA ASP A 37 -19.75 -4.56 24.82
C ASP A 37 -19.76 -5.74 23.83
N LEU A 38 -20.86 -6.48 23.76
CA LEU A 38 -20.99 -7.61 22.83
C LEU A 38 -20.98 -7.14 21.36
N ALA A 39 -21.69 -6.05 21.06
CA ALA A 39 -21.75 -5.53 19.70
C ALA A 39 -20.36 -5.06 19.23
N LEU A 40 -19.60 -4.44 20.13
CA LEU A 40 -18.23 -4.04 19.91
C LEU A 40 -17.28 -5.24 19.80
N GLU A 41 -17.41 -6.26 20.64
CA GLU A 41 -16.63 -7.51 20.56
C GLU A 41 -16.81 -8.22 19.22
N ILE A 42 -18.05 -8.31 18.72
CA ILE A 42 -18.32 -8.88 17.38
C ILE A 42 -17.58 -8.07 16.31
N LEU A 43 -17.72 -6.74 16.32
CA LEU A 43 -17.07 -5.87 15.34
C LEU A 43 -15.54 -5.99 15.39
N ARG A 44 -14.98 -6.01 16.61
CA ARG A 44 -13.54 -6.18 16.85
C ARG A 44 -13.04 -7.52 16.34
N LYS A 45 -13.79 -8.60 16.58
CA LYS A 45 -13.41 -9.94 16.14
C LYS A 45 -13.33 -10.00 14.61
N ILE A 46 -14.32 -9.43 13.92
CA ILE A 46 -14.30 -9.31 12.45
C ILE A 46 -13.04 -8.57 11.98
N ILE A 47 -12.70 -7.44 12.60
CA ILE A 47 -11.54 -6.63 12.21
C ILE A 47 -10.23 -7.36 12.49
N LEU A 48 -10.03 -7.91 13.69
CA LEU A 48 -8.79 -8.58 14.10
C LEU A 48 -8.49 -9.84 13.29
N ASP A 49 -9.53 -10.53 12.81
CA ASP A 49 -9.38 -11.68 11.92
C ASP A 49 -9.27 -11.26 10.44
N GLY A 50 -9.24 -9.97 10.12
CA GLY A 50 -9.23 -9.46 8.74
C GLY A 50 -10.45 -9.92 7.94
N GLY A 51 -11.59 -10.11 8.61
CA GLY A 51 -12.84 -10.61 8.07
C GLY A 51 -12.81 -12.09 7.70
N ARG A 52 -11.72 -12.82 8.00
CA ARG A 52 -11.54 -14.23 7.66
C ARG A 52 -12.22 -15.14 8.68
N ILE A 53 -13.54 -15.17 8.61
CA ILE A 53 -14.39 -16.03 9.44
C ILE A 53 -14.87 -17.20 8.58
N ASP A 54 -14.69 -18.41 9.10
CA ASP A 54 -15.03 -19.64 8.39
C ASP A 54 -16.54 -19.74 8.11
N GLY A 55 -16.88 -20.24 6.92
CA GLY A 55 -18.26 -20.53 6.52
C GLY A 55 -19.05 -19.36 5.91
N ILE A 56 -18.47 -18.16 5.77
CA ILE A 56 -19.16 -17.03 5.11
C ILE A 56 -19.36 -17.34 3.61
N LEU A 57 -20.61 -17.19 3.13
CA LEU A 57 -21.00 -17.49 1.74
C LEU A 57 -20.66 -16.39 0.72
N TRP A 58 -20.22 -15.21 1.20
CA TRP A 58 -19.91 -13.97 0.45
C TRP A 58 -21.04 -13.49 -0.46
N SER A 59 -21.25 -12.17 -0.54
CA SER A 59 -22.38 -11.61 -1.29
C SER A 59 -21.98 -10.37 -2.06
N SER A 60 -22.90 -9.83 -2.87
CA SER A 60 -22.70 -8.55 -3.56
C SER A 60 -22.49 -7.37 -2.62
N THR A 61 -22.85 -7.50 -1.33
CA THR A 61 -22.66 -6.43 -0.31
C THR A 61 -21.38 -6.60 0.50
N SER A 62 -20.69 -7.73 0.37
CA SER A 62 -19.37 -7.99 0.93
C SER A 62 -18.75 -9.10 0.11
N THR A 63 -17.93 -8.70 -0.86
CA THR A 63 -17.38 -9.59 -1.88
C THR A 63 -16.14 -10.34 -1.40
N SER A 64 -15.54 -9.88 -0.29
CA SER A 64 -14.30 -10.45 0.22
C SER A 64 -14.12 -10.27 1.74
N PRO A 65 -13.29 -11.13 2.38
CA PRO A 65 -12.88 -10.96 3.78
C PRO A 65 -12.32 -9.58 4.11
N SER A 66 -11.38 -9.07 3.31
CA SER A 66 -10.76 -7.77 3.61
C SER A 66 -11.73 -6.61 3.43
N GLU A 67 -12.69 -6.72 2.52
CA GLU A 67 -13.77 -5.73 2.38
C GLU A 67 -14.68 -5.74 3.62
N LEU A 68 -15.05 -6.92 4.13
CA LEU A 68 -15.81 -7.05 5.38
C LEU A 68 -15.08 -6.40 6.55
N ALA A 69 -13.77 -6.65 6.68
CA ALA A 69 -12.95 -6.01 7.70
C ALA A 69 -12.90 -4.50 7.54
N TRP A 70 -12.68 -4.01 6.31
CA TRP A 70 -12.63 -2.59 6.00
C TRP A 70 -13.93 -1.89 6.37
N LEU A 71 -15.06 -2.38 5.88
CA LEU A 71 -16.38 -1.85 6.18
C LEU A 71 -16.66 -1.87 7.69
N SER A 72 -16.19 -2.91 8.40
CA SER A 72 -16.28 -2.99 9.86
C SER A 72 -15.45 -1.91 10.57
N THR A 73 -14.26 -1.54 10.04
CA THR A 73 -13.47 -0.43 10.62
C THR A 73 -14.16 0.92 10.48
N LEU A 74 -14.94 1.14 9.41
CA LEU A 74 -15.71 2.38 9.22
C LEU A 74 -16.82 2.54 10.27
N GLU A 75 -17.28 1.44 10.85
CA GLU A 75 -18.28 1.47 11.91
C GLU A 75 -17.71 1.71 13.30
N LEU A 76 -16.40 1.50 13.53
CA LEU A 76 -15.80 1.68 14.87
C LEU A 76 -16.12 3.02 15.55
N PRO A 77 -16.09 4.19 14.86
CA PRO A 77 -16.46 5.47 15.47
C PRO A 77 -17.88 5.50 16.03
N ASN A 78 -18.78 4.67 15.50
CA ASN A 78 -20.14 4.55 16.00
C ASN A 78 -20.20 3.76 17.32
N PHE A 79 -19.19 2.97 17.69
CA PHE A 79 -19.21 2.12 18.90
C PHE A 79 -18.51 2.76 20.10
N ASP A 80 -18.30 4.07 20.05
CA ASP A 80 -17.55 4.83 21.05
C ASP A 80 -18.20 4.79 22.44
N ARG A 81 -17.53 4.11 23.36
CA ARG A 81 -17.61 4.35 24.81
C ARG A 81 -16.22 4.26 25.39
N THR A 82 -15.63 5.42 25.69
CA THR A 82 -15.13 5.88 27.01
C THR A 82 -14.83 4.83 28.10
N SER A 83 -14.28 3.66 27.77
CA SER A 83 -13.54 2.83 28.72
C SER A 83 -12.08 2.89 28.31
N ALA A 84 -11.27 3.39 29.23
CA ALA A 84 -9.84 3.62 29.12
C ALA A 84 -8.99 2.33 28.91
N THR A 85 -9.60 1.28 28.38
CA THR A 85 -9.03 -0.06 28.24
C THR A 85 -8.48 -0.32 26.85
N TRP A 86 -8.76 0.53 25.85
CA TRP A 86 -8.17 0.45 24.51
C TRP A 86 -7.40 1.73 24.18
N SER A 87 -6.08 1.60 24.04
CA SER A 87 -5.12 2.60 23.56
C SER A 87 -4.93 2.57 22.04
N PHE A 88 -5.83 1.91 21.29
CA PHE A 88 -5.70 1.75 19.85
C PHE A 88 -6.09 3.01 19.11
N ASP A 89 -5.19 3.45 18.25
CA ASP A 89 -5.52 4.47 17.27
C ASP A 89 -6.40 3.88 16.16
N VAL A 90 -7.66 4.34 16.10
CA VAL A 90 -8.66 3.89 15.11
C VAL A 90 -8.17 4.15 13.68
N GLU A 91 -7.39 5.22 13.48
CA GLU A 91 -6.82 5.53 12.17
C GLU A 91 -5.71 4.55 11.78
N LEU A 92 -4.82 4.20 12.71
CA LEU A 92 -3.78 3.20 12.45
C LEU A 92 -4.39 1.82 12.16
N LEU A 93 -5.40 1.42 12.92
CA LEU A 93 -6.12 0.16 12.67
C LEU A 93 -6.78 0.16 11.28
N ARG A 94 -7.41 1.28 10.91
CA ARG A 94 -7.98 1.46 9.58
C ARG A 94 -6.91 1.33 8.50
N LEU A 95 -5.77 2.00 8.64
CA LEU A 95 -4.65 1.91 7.70
C LEU A 95 -4.12 0.47 7.55
N LYS A 96 -4.01 -0.27 8.66
CA LYS A 96 -3.60 -1.69 8.64
C LYS A 96 -4.59 -2.58 7.91
N VAL A 97 -5.90 -2.34 8.04
CA VAL A 97 -6.93 -3.08 7.30
C VAL A 97 -6.96 -2.67 5.82
N GLU A 98 -6.80 -1.39 5.51
CA GLU A 98 -6.69 -0.89 4.12
C GLU A 98 -5.50 -1.53 3.38
N PHE A 99 -4.35 -1.69 4.05
CA PHE A 99 -3.21 -2.42 3.50
C PHE A 99 -3.61 -3.82 3.01
N ILE A 100 -4.34 -4.58 3.85
CA ILE A 100 -4.81 -5.93 3.53
C ILE A 100 -5.81 -5.89 2.36
N LEU A 101 -6.73 -4.93 2.37
CA LEU A 101 -7.71 -4.74 1.31
C LEU A 101 -7.03 -4.51 -0.05
N LEU A 102 -6.04 -3.61 -0.12
CA LEU A 102 -5.32 -3.29 -1.35
C LEU A 102 -4.55 -4.52 -1.88
N ILE A 103 -3.89 -5.27 -1.00
CA ILE A 103 -3.21 -6.53 -1.39
C ILE A 103 -4.22 -7.56 -1.89
N GLN A 104 -5.36 -7.75 -1.18
CA GLN A 104 -6.38 -8.71 -1.60
C GLN A 104 -6.97 -8.34 -2.96
N PHE A 105 -7.19 -7.06 -3.20
CA PHE A 105 -7.74 -6.57 -4.46
C PHE A 105 -6.81 -6.90 -5.63
N VAL A 106 -5.50 -6.65 -5.51
CA VAL A 106 -4.54 -7.04 -6.54
C VAL A 106 -4.48 -8.55 -6.69
N SER A 107 -4.49 -9.32 -5.60
CA SER A 107 -4.48 -10.78 -5.68
C SER A 107 -5.69 -11.34 -6.43
N SER A 108 -6.87 -10.75 -6.27
CA SER A 108 -8.08 -11.22 -6.97
C SER A 108 -8.09 -10.79 -8.44
N THR A 109 -7.65 -9.57 -8.77
CA THR A 109 -7.67 -9.04 -10.13
C THR A 109 -6.49 -9.51 -10.99
N ALA A 110 -5.25 -9.43 -10.47
CA ALA A 110 -4.03 -9.69 -11.23
C ALA A 110 -3.75 -11.20 -11.40
N LEU A 111 -4.19 -12.03 -10.45
CA LEU A 111 -3.93 -13.48 -10.47
C LEU A 111 -5.21 -14.29 -10.74
N GLY A 112 -6.32 -13.63 -11.05
CA GLY A 112 -7.60 -14.29 -11.35
C GLY A 112 -8.23 -15.03 -10.16
N ILE A 113 -7.85 -14.67 -8.93
CA ILE A 113 -8.28 -15.35 -7.69
C ILE A 113 -9.59 -14.75 -7.20
N SER A 114 -10.60 -14.71 -8.06
CA SER A 114 -11.93 -14.23 -7.65
C SER A 114 -12.62 -15.17 -6.65
N HIS A 115 -12.14 -16.42 -6.46
CA HIS A 115 -12.84 -17.45 -5.67
C HIS A 115 -11.96 -18.41 -4.83
N LEU A 116 -10.64 -18.23 -4.75
CA LEU A 116 -9.72 -19.21 -4.13
C LEU A 116 -9.03 -18.68 -2.86
N TRP A 117 -9.80 -18.38 -1.82
CA TRP A 117 -9.26 -18.44 -0.45
C TRP A 117 -10.37 -18.59 0.61
N PRO A 118 -10.31 -19.58 1.54
CA PRO A 118 -9.53 -20.80 1.59
C PRO A 118 -10.46 -22.00 1.32
N LEU A 119 -10.56 -22.45 0.08
CA LEU A 119 -10.89 -23.85 -0.15
C LEU A 119 -9.55 -24.57 -0.13
N ALA A 120 -9.39 -25.44 0.88
CA ALA A 120 -8.37 -26.44 0.90
C ALA A 120 -8.24 -27.04 -0.50
N VAL A 121 -7.00 -27.37 -0.86
CA VAL A 121 -6.63 -28.06 -2.10
C VAL A 121 -7.40 -29.39 -2.15
N GLU A 122 -8.66 -29.36 -2.55
CA GLU A 122 -9.37 -30.54 -3.01
C GLU A 122 -8.93 -30.77 -4.46
N ASP A 123 -7.99 -31.70 -4.53
CA ASP A 123 -7.61 -32.57 -5.63
C ASP A 123 -8.50 -32.44 -6.88
N GLY A 124 -7.98 -31.81 -7.95
CA GLY A 124 -8.52 -32.02 -9.30
C GLY A 124 -8.41 -30.86 -10.29
N PHE A 125 -8.47 -29.60 -9.85
CA PHE A 125 -8.38 -28.45 -10.77
C PHE A 125 -6.99 -27.82 -10.76
N LYS A 126 -6.05 -28.41 -11.51
CA LYS A 126 -4.85 -27.70 -11.95
C LYS A 126 -5.27 -26.75 -13.06
N ALA A 127 -5.73 -25.54 -12.70
CA ALA A 127 -5.60 -24.41 -13.60
C ALA A 127 -4.11 -24.32 -13.99
N ASP A 128 -3.84 -24.15 -15.29
CA ASP A 128 -2.49 -24.07 -15.85
C ASP A 128 -1.87 -22.72 -15.47
N ILE A 129 -1.63 -22.54 -14.17
CA ILE A 129 -0.98 -21.37 -13.59
C ILE A 129 0.51 -21.54 -13.86
N SER A 130 1.09 -20.61 -14.63
CA SER A 130 2.52 -20.58 -14.88
C SER A 130 3.30 -20.63 -13.56
N GLU A 131 4.48 -21.27 -13.54
CA GLU A 131 5.33 -21.27 -12.35
C GLU A 131 5.65 -19.84 -11.87
N ARG A 132 5.70 -18.87 -12.79
CA ARG A 132 5.86 -17.44 -12.49
C ARG A 132 4.69 -16.88 -11.67
N ASP A 133 3.46 -17.24 -12.05
CA ASP A 133 2.24 -16.76 -11.39
C ASP A 133 2.07 -17.44 -10.02
N ARG A 134 2.54 -18.69 -9.88
CA ARG A 134 2.59 -19.39 -8.59
C ARG A 134 3.56 -18.72 -7.61
N GLY A 135 4.76 -18.36 -8.06
CA GLY A 135 5.75 -17.66 -7.23
C GLY A 135 5.25 -16.28 -6.79
N SER A 136 4.63 -15.55 -7.72
CA SER A 136 4.04 -14.23 -7.43
C SER A 136 2.88 -14.33 -6.43
N LEU A 137 2.03 -15.36 -6.57
CA LEU A 137 0.94 -15.64 -5.64
C LEU A 137 1.47 -15.96 -4.23
N ASP A 138 2.52 -16.76 -4.11
CA ASP A 138 3.13 -17.07 -2.81
C ASP A 138 3.60 -15.81 -2.09
N ILE A 139 4.25 -14.88 -2.80
CA ILE A 139 4.69 -13.61 -2.20
C ILE A 139 3.50 -12.70 -1.86
N MET A 140 2.48 -12.60 -2.72
CA MET A 140 1.26 -11.85 -2.41
C MET A 140 0.54 -12.41 -1.18
N ASN A 141 0.50 -13.74 -1.02
CA ASN A 141 -0.02 -14.38 0.19
C ASN A 141 0.85 -14.06 1.41
N LYS A 142 2.18 -14.03 1.29
CA LYS A 142 3.06 -13.58 2.37
C LYS A 142 2.79 -12.13 2.78
N LEU A 143 2.59 -11.22 1.82
CA LEU A 143 2.20 -9.83 2.10
C LEU A 143 0.83 -9.76 2.80
N MET A 144 -0.12 -10.58 2.38
CA MET A 144 -1.43 -10.73 3.04
C MET A 144 -1.27 -11.19 4.50
N HIS A 145 -0.48 -12.24 4.74
CA HIS A 145 -0.20 -12.76 6.07
C HIS A 145 0.52 -11.74 6.95
N LEU A 146 1.45 -10.97 6.39
CA LEU A 146 2.07 -9.83 7.07
C LEU A 146 1.01 -8.85 7.57
N GLY A 147 0.09 -8.42 6.70
CA GLY A 147 -1.00 -7.51 7.08
C GLY A 147 -1.89 -8.08 8.19
N LEU A 148 -2.34 -9.33 8.05
CA LEU A 148 -3.19 -10.00 9.05
C LEU A 148 -2.50 -10.13 10.41
N ARG A 149 -1.22 -10.48 10.40
CA ARG A 149 -0.43 -10.58 11.63
C ARG A 149 -0.35 -9.24 12.34
N ARG A 150 -0.17 -8.14 11.60
CA ARG A 150 -0.08 -6.78 12.14
C ARG A 150 -1.40 -6.29 12.75
N LEU A 151 -2.53 -6.94 12.48
CA LEU A 151 -3.81 -6.67 13.15
C LEU A 151 -3.89 -7.31 14.54
N LYS A 152 -3.24 -8.45 14.77
CA LYS A 152 -3.25 -9.14 16.07
C LYS A 152 -2.32 -8.42 17.05
N SER A 153 -2.74 -8.24 18.30
CA SER A 153 -1.90 -7.64 19.34
C SER A 153 -0.80 -8.62 19.78
N ASP A 154 0.36 -8.09 20.21
CA ASP A 154 1.55 -8.87 20.62
C ASP A 154 1.32 -9.84 21.80
N THR A 155 0.16 -9.78 22.45
CA THR A 155 -0.22 -10.64 23.58
C THR A 155 -0.61 -12.06 23.21
N ASP A 156 -0.80 -12.37 21.92
CA ASP A 156 -1.25 -13.69 21.45
C ASP A 156 -0.11 -14.59 20.93
N TYR A 157 1.15 -14.18 21.13
CA TYR A 157 2.31 -14.91 20.64
C TYR A 157 2.85 -15.95 21.62
N GLY A 158 2.40 -17.18 21.43
CA GLY A 158 3.28 -18.33 21.67
C GLY A 158 4.42 -18.33 20.64
N SER A 159 5.60 -17.82 21.02
CA SER A 159 6.97 -18.20 20.62
C SER A 159 7.37 -18.49 19.14
N SER A 160 6.51 -18.39 18.11
CA SER A 160 6.84 -18.87 16.75
C SER A 160 6.75 -17.84 15.62
N SER A 161 6.43 -16.58 15.90
CA SER A 161 5.99 -15.61 14.87
C SER A 161 7.03 -14.61 14.37
N SER A 162 8.19 -14.52 15.04
CA SER A 162 9.25 -13.56 14.67
C SER A 162 9.93 -13.93 13.35
N ASP A 163 9.91 -15.20 12.96
CA ASP A 163 10.69 -15.68 11.80
C ASP A 163 10.06 -15.32 10.45
N GLU A 164 8.74 -15.23 10.31
CA GLU A 164 8.10 -14.95 9.01
C GLU A 164 8.15 -13.48 8.59
N ALA A 165 8.27 -12.53 9.54
CA ALA A 165 8.46 -11.10 9.23
C ALA A 165 9.84 -10.88 8.61
N ALA A 166 10.84 -11.48 9.26
CA ALA A 166 12.20 -11.52 8.77
C ALA A 166 12.26 -12.19 7.39
N GLN A 167 11.47 -13.24 7.16
CA GLN A 167 11.40 -13.91 5.86
C GLN A 167 10.89 -12.99 4.74
N ILE A 168 9.91 -12.11 4.96
CA ILE A 168 9.46 -11.16 3.91
C ILE A 168 10.47 -10.05 3.69
N GLY A 169 11.07 -9.52 4.75
CA GLY A 169 12.17 -8.55 4.62
C GLY A 169 13.38 -9.10 3.84
N LEU A 170 13.52 -10.44 3.79
CA LEU A 170 14.53 -11.17 3.03
C LEU A 170 14.06 -11.63 1.64
N VAL A 171 12.75 -11.59 1.35
CA VAL A 171 12.21 -12.04 0.06
C VAL A 171 12.37 -10.91 -0.95
N ASP A 172 13.10 -11.21 -2.02
CA ASP A 172 13.20 -10.32 -3.18
C ASP A 172 11.82 -10.20 -3.86
N LEU A 173 11.24 -9.00 -3.81
CA LEU A 173 9.96 -8.68 -4.46
C LEU A 173 10.11 -8.37 -5.96
N SER A 174 11.31 -8.54 -6.53
CA SER A 174 11.58 -8.26 -7.95
C SER A 174 10.65 -9.01 -8.91
N CYS A 175 10.23 -10.23 -8.56
CA CYS A 175 9.31 -11.00 -9.40
C CYS A 175 7.88 -10.42 -9.43
N LEU A 176 7.52 -9.55 -8.49
CA LEU A 176 6.24 -8.82 -8.48
C LEU A 176 6.27 -7.53 -9.30
N TRP A 177 7.42 -7.11 -9.85
CA TRP A 177 7.53 -5.82 -10.55
C TRP A 177 6.52 -5.66 -11.67
N GLN A 178 6.26 -6.71 -12.46
CA GLN A 178 5.22 -6.63 -13.50
C GLN A 178 3.83 -6.40 -12.91
N ILE A 179 3.49 -7.08 -11.81
CA ILE A 179 2.22 -6.90 -11.10
C ILE A 179 2.12 -5.49 -10.52
N PHE A 180 3.22 -4.93 -10.01
CA PHE A 180 3.29 -3.55 -9.53
C PHE A 180 2.97 -2.56 -10.64
N LEU A 181 3.58 -2.74 -11.81
CA LEU A 181 3.39 -1.85 -12.96
C LEU A 181 1.98 -1.97 -13.55
N ASP A 182 1.44 -3.18 -13.66
CA ASP A 182 0.09 -3.42 -14.19
C ASP A 182 -1.02 -2.89 -13.27
N ASN A 183 -0.73 -2.74 -11.97
CA ASN A 183 -1.66 -2.28 -10.94
C ASN A 183 -1.15 -0.99 -10.23
N ALA A 184 -0.45 -0.13 -10.98
CA ALA A 184 0.31 0.99 -10.43
C ALA A 184 -0.51 1.94 -9.54
N ASP A 185 -1.77 2.21 -9.88
CA ASP A 185 -2.64 3.09 -9.07
C ASP A 185 -2.95 2.51 -7.67
N ILE A 186 -3.13 1.19 -7.60
CA ILE A 186 -3.42 0.48 -6.34
C ILE A 186 -2.14 0.43 -5.50
N PHE A 187 -0.99 0.14 -6.11
CA PHE A 187 0.29 0.14 -5.41
C PHE A 187 0.76 1.55 -5.02
N SER A 188 0.39 2.59 -5.77
CA SER A 188 0.57 3.98 -5.36
C SER A 188 -0.24 4.29 -4.09
N SER A 189 -1.49 3.86 -4.06
CA SER A 189 -2.35 3.97 -2.88
C SER A 189 -1.79 3.18 -1.69
N LEU A 190 -1.21 1.99 -1.95
CA LEU A 190 -0.54 1.18 -0.94
C LEU A 190 0.70 1.89 -0.39
N CYS A 191 1.54 2.47 -1.24
CA CYS A 191 2.72 3.23 -0.81
C CYS A 191 2.32 4.42 0.07
N TRP A 192 1.25 5.15 -0.30
CA TRP A 192 0.72 6.23 0.51
C TRP A 192 0.20 5.74 1.86
N ASN A 193 -0.56 4.64 1.86
CA ASN A 193 -1.05 3.99 3.06
C ASN A 193 0.11 3.56 3.98
N ILE A 194 1.16 2.94 3.45
CA ILE A 194 2.37 2.58 4.20
C ILE A 194 3.04 3.84 4.78
N GLN A 195 3.19 4.91 3.99
CA GLN A 195 3.81 6.14 4.46
C GLN A 195 3.08 6.73 5.67
N ARG A 196 1.74 6.71 5.64
CA ARG A 196 0.91 7.17 6.77
C ARG A 196 1.09 6.30 8.01
N GLN A 197 1.28 4.98 7.84
CA GLN A 197 1.58 4.08 8.95
C GLN A 197 2.97 4.36 9.53
N LEU A 198 3.98 4.57 8.68
CA LEU A 198 5.35 4.89 9.10
C LEU A 198 5.42 6.21 9.88
N HIS A 199 4.75 7.26 9.41
CA HIS A 199 4.70 8.54 10.12
C HIS A 199 3.99 8.45 11.48
N TRP A 200 3.03 7.52 11.60
CA TRP A 200 2.40 7.22 12.88
C TRP A 200 3.44 6.74 13.90
N PHE A 201 4.44 5.96 13.47
CA PHE A 201 5.51 5.45 14.33
C PHE A 201 6.44 6.56 14.83
N GLU A 202 6.84 7.48 13.96
CA GLU A 202 7.70 8.64 14.31
C GLU A 202 7.03 9.57 15.34
N THR A 203 5.71 9.70 15.26
CA THR A 203 4.91 10.57 16.15
C THR A 203 4.80 10.01 17.57
N TYR A 204 4.80 8.69 17.73
CA TYR A 204 4.81 8.05 19.06
C TYR A 204 6.18 8.17 19.73
N ASP A 205 7.28 7.96 18.99
CA ASP A 205 8.64 8.07 19.53
C ASP A 205 9.02 9.51 19.92
N SER A 206 8.54 10.51 19.19
CA SER A 206 8.76 11.93 19.51
C SER A 206 7.93 12.45 20.69
N ASN A 207 6.69 11.94 20.87
CA ASN A 207 5.84 12.31 22.01
C ASN A 207 6.27 11.67 23.34
N LEU A 208 7.11 10.61 23.32
CA LEU A 208 7.72 10.02 24.52
C LEU A 208 8.95 10.80 25.04
N ALA A 209 9.46 11.79 24.30
CA ALA A 209 10.65 12.54 24.72
C ALA A 209 10.42 13.54 25.87
N ILE A 210 9.17 13.80 26.29
CA ILE A 210 8.85 14.85 27.30
C ILE A 210 8.20 14.34 28.60
N SER A 211 7.79 13.08 28.74
CA SER A 211 7.24 12.59 30.02
C SER A 211 7.92 11.35 30.59
N VAL A 212 8.64 11.59 31.69
CA VAL A 212 8.98 10.71 32.82
C VAL A 212 8.31 9.34 32.82
N ARG A 213 9.15 8.31 32.98
CA ARG A 213 8.84 6.92 33.36
C ARG A 213 7.62 6.82 34.27
N ALA A 214 6.53 6.29 33.72
CA ALA A 214 5.55 5.54 34.48
C ALA A 214 5.28 4.27 33.67
N GLU A 215 5.39 3.13 34.33
CA GLU A 215 5.02 1.81 33.85
C GLU A 215 3.61 1.86 33.23
N ARG A 216 3.56 1.99 31.91
CA ARG A 216 2.42 1.62 31.08
C ARG A 216 2.96 0.66 30.05
N ASP A 217 2.90 -0.61 30.42
CA ASP A 217 2.91 -1.72 29.48
C ASP A 217 1.88 -1.48 28.37
N GLN A 218 2.21 -1.95 27.17
CA GLN A 218 1.35 -2.08 25.97
C GLN A 218 1.11 -0.78 25.19
N CYS A 219 2.15 -0.31 24.50
CA CYS A 219 1.96 0.50 23.29
C CYS A 219 2.71 -0.17 22.13
N LEU A 220 2.01 -0.37 21.01
CA LEU A 220 2.49 -1.01 19.78
C LEU A 220 3.51 -0.10 19.08
N SER A 221 4.71 0.03 19.63
CA SER A 221 5.86 0.43 18.82
C SER A 221 6.06 -0.67 17.79
N PRO A 222 6.11 -0.37 16.49
CA PRO A 222 6.48 -1.38 15.51
C PRO A 222 7.84 -1.94 15.90
N SER A 223 8.04 -3.24 15.75
CA SER A 223 9.41 -3.74 15.70
C SER A 223 10.13 -3.00 14.58
N ALA A 224 11.38 -2.56 14.79
CA ALA A 224 12.17 -1.92 13.73
C ALA A 224 12.14 -2.73 12.43
N LEU A 225 12.09 -4.06 12.57
CA LEU A 225 11.92 -5.02 11.48
C LEU A 225 10.63 -4.83 10.66
N GLU A 226 9.52 -4.45 11.29
CA GLU A 226 8.24 -4.18 10.60
C GLU A 226 8.35 -2.91 9.77
N ALA A 227 8.90 -1.82 10.33
CA ALA A 227 9.13 -0.57 9.61
C ALA A 227 10.07 -0.78 8.41
N ASP A 228 11.14 -1.56 8.60
CA ASP A 228 12.07 -1.94 7.54
C ASP A 228 11.38 -2.74 6.43
N THR A 229 10.50 -3.69 6.80
CA THR A 229 9.75 -4.50 5.83
C THR A 229 8.80 -3.63 4.99
N LEU A 230 8.07 -2.72 5.62
CA LEU A 230 7.13 -1.81 4.95
C LEU A 230 7.85 -0.83 4.02
N THR A 231 8.97 -0.26 4.49
CA THR A 231 9.85 0.58 3.66
C THR A 231 10.42 -0.21 2.50
N GLY A 232 10.76 -1.49 2.72
CA GLY A 232 11.19 -2.42 1.68
C GLY A 232 10.16 -2.62 0.56
N ILE A 233 8.86 -2.70 0.91
CA ILE A 233 7.77 -2.78 -0.08
C ILE A 233 7.72 -1.52 -0.94
N GLN A 234 7.70 -0.34 -0.31
CA GLN A 234 7.70 0.94 -1.03
C GLN A 234 8.92 1.04 -1.95
N LYS A 235 10.12 0.71 -1.45
CA LYS A 235 11.36 0.71 -2.21
C LYS A 235 11.27 -0.17 -3.45
N GLN A 236 10.74 -1.39 -3.33
CA GLN A 236 10.63 -2.30 -4.47
C GLN A 236 9.66 -1.79 -5.54
N ILE A 237 8.56 -1.16 -5.14
CA ILE A 237 7.62 -0.51 -6.07
C ILE A 237 8.31 0.65 -6.79
N GLN A 238 9.09 1.47 -6.08
CA GLN A 238 9.85 2.56 -6.68
C GLN A 238 10.91 2.06 -7.67
N MET A 239 11.65 1.01 -7.32
CA MET A 239 12.64 0.38 -8.19
C MET A 239 12.01 -0.16 -9.46
N ALA A 240 10.82 -0.77 -9.38
CA ALA A 240 10.07 -1.23 -10.56
C ALA A 240 9.73 -0.08 -11.51
N HIS A 241 9.22 1.05 -10.99
CA HIS A 241 8.92 2.24 -11.79
C HIS A 241 10.17 2.88 -12.39
N LEU A 242 11.29 2.95 -11.66
CA LEU A 242 12.56 3.45 -12.18
C LEU A 242 13.15 2.54 -13.27
N ALA A 243 13.05 1.22 -13.11
CA ALA A 243 13.47 0.26 -14.12
C ALA A 243 12.62 0.40 -15.40
N ALA A 244 11.30 0.50 -15.27
CA ALA A 244 10.38 0.70 -16.40
C ALA A 244 10.61 2.05 -17.09
N LEU A 245 10.82 3.13 -16.33
CA LEU A 245 11.21 4.45 -16.83
C LEU A 245 12.45 4.35 -17.72
N ARG A 246 13.49 3.66 -17.24
CA ARG A 246 14.74 3.45 -17.98
C ARG A 246 14.53 2.61 -19.24
N GLU A 247 13.80 1.52 -19.15
CA GLU A 247 13.53 0.62 -20.28
C GLU A 247 12.76 1.34 -21.40
N LYS A 248 11.66 2.03 -21.06
CA LYS A 248 10.85 2.79 -22.02
C LYS A 248 11.63 3.92 -22.66
N SER A 249 12.43 4.64 -21.86
CA SER A 249 13.33 5.68 -22.34
C SER A 249 14.39 5.13 -23.31
N ASN A 250 14.94 3.94 -23.02
CA ASN A 250 15.88 3.23 -23.88
C ASN A 250 15.25 2.79 -25.21
N ALA A 251 14.00 2.32 -25.17
CA ALA A 251 13.23 1.94 -26.35
C ALA A 251 12.77 3.14 -27.21
N GLY A 252 12.99 4.39 -26.74
CA GLY A 252 12.55 5.61 -27.42
C GLY A 252 11.10 5.99 -27.14
N ASP A 253 10.38 5.22 -26.31
CA ASP A 253 9.04 5.51 -25.84
C ASP A 253 9.08 6.49 -24.67
N ILE A 254 9.32 7.77 -24.98
CA ILE A 254 9.41 8.84 -23.98
C ILE A 254 8.07 9.07 -23.26
N GLN A 255 6.95 8.90 -23.95
CA GLN A 255 5.64 9.11 -23.33
C GLN A 255 5.31 7.99 -22.33
N GLY A 256 5.57 6.73 -22.69
CA GLY A 256 5.47 5.61 -21.76
C GLY A 256 6.45 5.72 -20.59
N ALA A 257 7.65 6.28 -20.83
CA ALA A 257 8.58 6.60 -19.75
C ALA A 257 7.95 7.60 -18.76
N PHE A 258 7.38 8.70 -19.26
CA PHE A 258 6.76 9.71 -18.40
C PHE A 258 5.61 9.19 -17.54
N SER A 259 4.81 8.23 -18.05
CA SER A 259 3.73 7.65 -17.25
C SER A 259 4.20 6.94 -15.98
N HIS A 260 5.49 6.61 -15.85
CA HIS A 260 6.04 6.06 -14.60
C HIS A 260 6.48 7.14 -13.60
N ILE A 261 6.69 8.39 -14.03
CA ILE A 261 7.13 9.49 -13.16
C ILE A 261 6.05 9.83 -12.12
N ARG A 262 4.76 9.76 -12.49
CA ARG A 262 3.64 10.01 -11.56
C ARG A 262 3.61 9.09 -10.34
N TYR A 263 4.35 7.99 -10.36
CA TYR A 263 4.38 7.03 -9.25
C TYR A 263 5.65 7.14 -8.41
N LEU A 264 6.58 8.04 -8.76
CA LEU A 264 7.84 8.22 -8.05
C LEU A 264 7.69 9.14 -6.84
N HIS A 265 8.33 8.76 -5.73
CA HIS A 265 8.35 9.53 -4.49
C HIS A 265 9.69 9.34 -3.76
N LEU A 266 10.36 10.44 -3.42
CA LEU A 266 11.74 10.42 -2.91
C LEU A 266 11.85 9.80 -1.50
N ASP A 267 10.79 9.88 -0.69
CA ASP A 267 10.79 9.38 0.69
C ASP A 267 10.60 7.85 0.83
N TYR A 268 10.56 7.10 -0.27
CA TYR A 268 10.23 5.67 -0.28
C TYR A 268 11.45 4.74 -0.27
N GLY A 269 12.56 5.19 0.33
CA GLY A 269 13.72 4.34 0.64
C GLY A 269 14.68 4.03 -0.52
N VAL A 270 14.47 4.63 -1.70
CA VAL A 270 15.44 4.59 -2.81
C VAL A 270 16.36 5.83 -2.70
N PRO A 271 17.68 5.69 -2.89
CA PRO A 271 18.59 6.84 -2.84
C PRO A 271 18.26 7.92 -3.87
N GLU A 272 18.31 9.20 -3.49
CA GLU A 272 18.06 10.34 -4.40
C GLU A 272 18.95 10.31 -5.64
N THR A 273 20.20 9.83 -5.52
CA THR A 273 21.13 9.67 -6.63
C THR A 273 20.61 8.72 -7.72
N GLU A 274 19.84 7.71 -7.33
CA GLU A 274 19.24 6.77 -8.26
C GLU A 274 18.07 7.40 -9.01
N TYR A 275 17.19 8.13 -8.33
CA TYR A 275 16.16 8.93 -9.00
C TYR A 275 16.78 9.94 -9.98
N ARG A 276 17.77 10.69 -9.49
CA ARG A 276 18.43 11.75 -10.25
C ARG A 276 19.09 11.22 -11.52
N SER A 277 19.83 10.11 -11.45
CA SER A 277 20.49 9.52 -12.62
C SER A 277 19.47 9.07 -13.69
N ASN A 278 18.40 8.37 -13.30
CA ASN A 278 17.37 7.94 -14.24
C ASN A 278 16.62 9.13 -14.87
N LEU A 279 16.27 10.14 -14.08
CA LEU A 279 15.61 11.35 -14.59
C LEU A 279 16.52 12.13 -15.54
N GLN A 280 17.80 12.26 -15.19
CA GLN A 280 18.79 12.95 -16.04
C GLN A 280 18.97 12.26 -17.39
N ASP A 281 18.97 10.92 -17.42
CA ASP A 281 19.05 10.17 -18.68
C ASP A 281 17.83 10.43 -19.58
N VAL A 282 16.63 10.50 -19.01
CA VAL A 282 15.40 10.83 -19.76
C VAL A 282 15.46 12.27 -20.28
N ILE A 283 15.83 13.23 -19.42
CA ILE A 283 15.90 14.65 -19.79
C ILE A 283 16.94 14.86 -20.89
N LYS A 284 18.13 14.26 -20.78
CA LYS A 284 19.18 14.32 -21.81
C LYS A 284 18.68 13.79 -23.15
N ARG A 285 17.86 12.73 -23.17
CA ARG A 285 17.30 12.19 -24.43
C ARG A 285 16.30 13.14 -25.09
N ILE A 286 15.50 13.86 -24.32
CA ILE A 286 14.62 14.91 -24.84
C ILE A 286 15.49 16.05 -25.37
N TRP A 287 16.51 16.44 -24.61
CA TRP A 287 17.38 17.56 -24.95
C TRP A 287 18.21 17.31 -26.22
N LEU A 288 18.79 16.12 -26.38
CA LEU A 288 19.59 15.75 -27.55
C LEU A 288 18.80 15.72 -28.87
N GLN A 289 17.46 15.71 -28.81
CA GLN A 289 16.63 15.86 -30.01
C GLN A 289 16.59 17.31 -30.55
N ASN A 290 17.19 18.28 -29.83
CA ASN A 290 17.20 19.72 -30.17
C ASN A 290 18.31 20.18 -31.12
N VAL A 291 19.00 19.28 -31.84
CA VAL A 291 20.16 19.66 -32.69
C VAL A 291 19.82 20.74 -33.75
N ASN A 292 18.54 20.90 -34.12
CA ASN A 292 18.09 21.94 -35.05
C ASN A 292 17.00 22.82 -34.42
N TYR A 293 17.26 24.13 -34.34
CA TYR A 293 16.28 25.15 -33.96
C TYR A 293 15.07 25.15 -34.93
N GLY A 294 13.84 25.06 -34.42
CA GLY A 294 12.62 24.99 -35.24
C GLY A 294 11.52 24.11 -34.64
N GLU A 295 10.95 23.20 -35.44
CA GLU A 295 9.91 22.26 -34.99
C GLU A 295 10.40 21.27 -33.93
N ASN A 296 11.67 20.87 -33.99
CA ASN A 296 12.26 19.96 -33.00
C ASN A 296 12.34 20.61 -31.61
N TRP A 297 12.68 21.90 -31.54
CA TRP A 297 12.63 22.68 -30.29
C TRP A 297 11.23 22.71 -29.67
N ARG A 298 10.19 22.97 -30.49
CA ARG A 298 8.80 22.96 -30.00
C ARG A 298 8.41 21.59 -29.45
N ARG A 299 8.70 20.51 -30.18
CA ARG A 299 8.42 19.13 -29.72
C ARG A 299 9.13 18.80 -28.41
N SER A 300 10.39 19.22 -28.23
CA SER A 300 11.12 19.00 -26.98
C SER A 300 10.51 19.79 -25.82
N ARG A 301 10.09 21.04 -26.05
CA ARG A 301 9.39 21.83 -25.03
C ARG A 301 8.06 21.19 -24.63
N ASP A 302 7.30 20.71 -25.59
CA ASP A 302 6.02 20.04 -25.33
C ASP A 302 6.24 18.72 -24.55
N LYS A 303 7.29 17.96 -24.86
CA LYS A 303 7.71 16.79 -24.06
C LYS A 303 8.13 17.16 -22.64
N MET A 304 8.90 18.22 -22.46
CA MET A 304 9.27 18.69 -21.11
C MET A 304 8.02 19.11 -20.31
N ALA A 305 7.06 19.78 -20.95
CA ALA A 305 5.80 20.13 -20.30
C ALA A 305 5.02 18.87 -19.86
N LEU A 306 4.95 17.83 -20.69
CA LEU A 306 4.34 16.55 -20.31
C LEU A 306 5.05 15.89 -19.13
N MET A 307 6.38 15.92 -19.09
CA MET A 307 7.16 15.41 -17.95
C MET A 307 6.80 16.13 -16.64
N TYR A 308 6.67 17.45 -16.67
CA TYR A 308 6.23 18.22 -15.49
C TYR A 308 4.79 17.92 -15.08
N VAL A 309 3.88 17.66 -16.03
CA VAL A 309 2.51 17.24 -15.72
C VAL A 309 2.51 15.91 -14.96
N GLU A 310 3.31 14.95 -15.40
CA GLU A 310 3.44 13.65 -14.72
C GLU A 310 4.11 13.79 -13.35
N ALA A 311 5.13 14.63 -13.22
CA ALA A 311 5.78 14.90 -11.93
C ALA A 311 4.86 15.61 -10.94
N LEU A 312 4.02 16.55 -11.38
CA LEU A 312 3.01 17.18 -10.53
C LEU A 312 1.95 16.18 -10.08
N SER A 313 1.67 15.16 -10.89
CA SER A 313 0.72 14.10 -10.57
C SER A 313 1.23 13.11 -9.53
N SER A 314 2.54 13.11 -9.21
CA SER A 314 3.10 12.23 -8.19
C SER A 314 2.88 12.68 -6.75
N ASN A 315 2.31 13.87 -6.56
CA ASN A 315 2.18 14.53 -5.26
C ASN A 315 3.53 14.68 -4.50
N CYS A 316 4.66 14.57 -5.20
CA CYS A 316 6.00 14.75 -4.64
C CYS A 316 6.62 16.05 -5.16
N ILE A 317 6.49 17.15 -4.40
CA ILE A 317 7.04 18.47 -4.80
C ILE A 317 8.57 18.41 -4.98
N GLN A 318 9.24 17.64 -4.13
CA GLN A 318 10.69 17.44 -4.21
C GLN A 318 11.11 16.83 -5.55
N LEU A 319 10.31 15.90 -6.11
CA LEU A 319 10.57 15.32 -7.43
C LEU A 319 10.55 16.39 -8.54
N VAL A 320 9.59 17.32 -8.47
CA VAL A 320 9.50 18.45 -9.42
C VAL A 320 10.74 19.33 -9.32
N HIS A 321 11.21 19.63 -8.10
CA HIS A 321 12.44 20.39 -7.89
C HIS A 321 13.67 19.64 -8.42
N SER A 322 13.77 18.32 -8.20
CA SER A 322 14.87 17.52 -8.75
C SER A 322 14.91 17.58 -10.28
N ILE A 323 13.75 17.51 -10.95
CA ILE A 323 13.65 17.64 -12.41
C ILE A 323 14.10 19.03 -12.87
N GLN A 324 13.67 20.09 -12.18
CA GLN A 324 14.06 21.46 -12.48
C GLN A 324 15.57 21.65 -12.34
N LEU A 325 16.17 21.18 -11.24
CA LEU A 325 17.62 21.29 -11.02
C LEU A 325 18.41 20.59 -12.12
N ILE A 326 17.99 19.39 -12.54
CA ILE A 326 18.64 18.68 -13.64
C ILE A 326 18.54 19.49 -14.95
N GLN A 327 17.38 20.08 -15.23
CA GLN A 327 17.19 20.90 -16.42
C GLN A 327 18.08 22.15 -16.40
N ASP A 328 18.17 22.84 -15.27
CA ASP A 328 18.99 24.04 -15.11
C ASP A 328 20.48 23.71 -15.30
N GLU A 329 20.96 22.59 -14.77
CA GLU A 329 22.34 22.13 -14.96
C GLU A 329 22.65 21.81 -16.43
N LEU A 330 21.77 21.08 -17.12
CA LEU A 330 21.95 20.78 -18.54
C LEU A 330 21.96 22.05 -19.41
N PHE A 331 21.14 23.03 -19.04
CA PHE A 331 21.12 24.32 -19.72
C PHE A 331 22.42 25.12 -19.48
N LEU A 332 22.96 25.09 -18.26
CA LEU A 332 24.26 25.70 -17.93
C LEU A 332 25.40 25.04 -18.72
N GLU A 333 25.44 23.70 -18.79
CA GLU A 333 26.42 22.95 -19.60
C GLU A 333 26.37 23.37 -21.08
N GLU A 334 25.17 23.58 -21.64
CA GLU A 334 25.01 24.03 -23.01
C GLU A 334 25.53 25.46 -23.21
N ILE A 335 25.21 26.39 -22.30
CA ILE A 335 25.71 27.78 -22.38
C ILE A 335 27.24 27.80 -22.35
N GLU A 336 27.85 27.02 -21.46
CA GLU A 336 29.31 26.94 -21.34
C GLU A 336 29.94 26.39 -22.61
N LYS A 337 29.38 25.32 -23.19
CA LYS A 337 29.84 24.76 -24.47
C LYS A 337 29.81 25.80 -25.59
N HIS A 338 28.73 26.59 -25.69
CA HIS A 338 28.61 27.64 -26.70
C HIS A 338 29.53 28.85 -26.47
N LYS A 339 29.88 29.16 -25.22
CA LYS A 339 30.89 30.17 -24.90
C LYS A 339 32.28 29.73 -25.36
N VAL A 340 32.65 28.47 -25.12
CA VAL A 340 33.95 27.92 -25.54
C VAL A 340 34.07 27.87 -27.06
N SER A 341 33.01 27.47 -27.79
CA SER A 341 33.01 27.43 -29.26
C SER A 341 33.06 28.79 -29.96
N LYS A 342 32.84 29.90 -29.25
CA LYS A 342 32.97 31.27 -29.80
C LYS A 342 34.35 31.90 -29.56
N VAL A 343 35.20 31.26 -28.77
CA VAL A 343 36.53 31.76 -28.37
C VAL A 343 37.68 31.06 -29.11
N THR A 344 37.40 29.96 -29.81
CA THR A 344 38.27 29.31 -30.80
C THR A 344 37.86 29.69 -32.20
#